data_AF-A0A377TVE6-F1
#
_entry.id   AF-A0A377TVE6-F1
#
_cell.length_a   1.000
_cell.length_b   1.000
_cell.length_c   1.000
_cell.angle_alpha   90.00
_cell.angle_beta   90.00
_cell.angle_gamma   90.00
#
_symmetry.space_group_name_H-M   'P 1'
#
loop_
_entity.id
_entity.type
_entity.pdbx_description
1 polymer ?
#
loop_
_entity_poly.entity_id
_entity_poly.type
_entity_poly.pdbx_seq_one_letter_code
_entity_poly.pdbx_strand_id
1 'polypeptide(L)'
;MGIGSDVGAGTTFSMLRTLGEAYKVGQLQSYRLRASEAFYHATLAGARPAAGGKIGNFQPGKEADFVVIDPAVTPLQRLRTGRCHDIYEQLFVLMTLGDERNISETWVNGERVWCQD
;
A
#
# COMPACT_ATOMS: atom_id res chain seq x y z
N MET A 1 -7.17 -8.33 10.64
CA MET A 1 -5.88 -8.93 10.24
C MET A 1 -5.03 -7.81 9.66
N GLY A 2 -3.75 -7.75 10.03
CA GLY A 2 -2.77 -6.84 9.43
C GLY A 2 -1.87 -7.58 8.44
N ILE A 3 -1.11 -6.84 7.63
CA ILE A 3 -0.08 -7.38 6.74
C ILE A 3 1.29 -7.08 7.36
N GLY A 4 2.18 -8.07 7.35
CA GLY A 4 3.55 -7.92 7.81
C GLY A 4 4.52 -8.42 6.76
N SER A 5 5.66 -7.74 6.64
CA SER A 5 6.73 -8.12 5.72
C SER A 5 7.59 -9.28 6.22
N ASP A 6 7.68 -9.46 7.54
CA ASP A 6 8.53 -10.45 8.22
C ASP A 6 10.00 -10.39 7.74
N VAL A 7 10.54 -9.16 7.61
CA VAL A 7 11.90 -8.94 7.11
C VAL A 7 12.92 -9.77 7.89
N GLY A 8 13.73 -10.53 7.15
CA GLY A 8 14.60 -11.58 7.67
C GLY A 8 14.28 -12.89 6.96
N ALA A 9 13.03 -13.35 7.08
CA ALA A 9 12.49 -14.43 6.24
C ALA A 9 11.86 -13.86 4.95
N GLY A 10 11.13 -12.76 5.07
CA GLY A 10 10.72 -11.92 3.97
C GLY A 10 11.86 -11.05 3.46
N THR A 11 11.79 -10.70 2.17
CA THR A 11 12.92 -10.09 1.43
C THR A 11 12.68 -8.62 1.07
N THR A 12 11.61 -8.00 1.55
CA THR A 12 11.27 -6.60 1.21
C THR A 12 10.61 -5.85 2.36
N PHE A 13 10.91 -4.55 2.44
CA PHE A 13 10.21 -3.59 3.31
C PHE A 13 8.95 -3.01 2.66
N SER A 14 8.75 -3.20 1.36
CA SER A 14 7.65 -2.55 0.62
C SER A 14 6.32 -3.26 0.87
N MET A 15 5.38 -2.54 1.48
CA MET A 15 4.02 -3.04 1.66
C MET A 15 3.32 -3.32 0.33
N LEU A 16 3.61 -2.56 -0.73
CA LEU A 16 3.05 -2.84 -2.07
C LEU A 16 3.49 -4.22 -2.57
N ARG A 17 4.78 -4.55 -2.43
CA ARG A 17 5.28 -5.89 -2.78
C ARG A 17 4.69 -6.97 -1.89
N THR A 18 4.59 -6.74 -0.58
CA THR A 18 3.98 -7.69 0.36
C THR A 18 2.51 -7.98 0.02
N LEU A 19 1.74 -6.95 -0.38
CA LEU A 19 0.37 -7.14 -0.86
C LEU A 19 0.32 -7.95 -2.16
N GLY A 20 1.26 -7.73 -3.07
CA GLY A 20 1.41 -8.54 -4.29
C GLY A 20 1.65 -10.02 -3.99
N GLU A 21 2.47 -10.35 -2.99
CA GLU A 21 2.65 -11.73 -2.54
C GLU A 21 1.40 -12.30 -1.87
N ALA A 22 0.73 -11.52 -1.01
CA ALA A 22 -0.53 -11.93 -0.38
C ALA A 22 -1.61 -12.26 -1.43
N TYR A 23 -1.68 -11.47 -2.51
CA TYR A 23 -2.58 -11.73 -3.64
C TYR A 23 -2.28 -13.08 -4.32
N LYS A 24 -1.00 -13.39 -4.59
CA LYS A 24 -0.59 -14.66 -5.21
C LYS A 24 -0.93 -15.86 -4.31
N VAL A 25 -0.61 -15.78 -3.02
CA VAL A 25 -0.93 -16.83 -2.04
C VAL A 25 -2.44 -17.03 -1.94
N GLY A 26 -3.21 -15.94 -1.90
CA GLY A 26 -4.68 -16.01 -1.93
C GLY A 26 -5.20 -16.75 -3.17
N GLN A 27 -4.69 -16.41 -4.36
CA GLN A 27 -5.07 -17.11 -5.60
C GLN A 27 -4.77 -18.61 -5.56
N LEU A 28 -3.63 -19.04 -5.00
CA LEU A 28 -3.31 -20.46 -4.81
C LEU A 28 -4.32 -21.18 -3.91
N GLN A 29 -4.97 -20.45 -3.00
CA GLN A 29 -6.00 -20.97 -2.10
C GLN A 29 -7.43 -20.74 -2.64
N SER A 30 -7.59 -20.39 -3.92
CA SER A 30 -8.88 -20.00 -4.51
C SER A 30 -9.55 -18.81 -3.81
N TYR A 31 -8.77 -17.99 -3.10
CA TYR A 31 -9.21 -16.76 -2.46
C TYR A 31 -8.91 -15.55 -3.34
N ARG A 32 -9.96 -14.80 -3.69
CA ARG A 32 -9.81 -13.58 -4.49
C ARG A 32 -9.67 -12.35 -3.59
N LEU A 33 -8.45 -12.10 -3.14
CA LEU A 33 -8.11 -10.87 -2.42
C LEU A 33 -8.37 -9.64 -3.31
N ARG A 34 -9.32 -8.80 -2.91
CA ARG A 34 -9.65 -7.57 -3.64
C ARG A 34 -8.64 -6.48 -3.32
N ALA A 35 -8.35 -5.59 -4.27
CA ALA A 35 -7.42 -4.48 -4.04
C ALA A 35 -7.85 -3.60 -2.85
N SER A 36 -9.13 -3.22 -2.77
CA SER A 36 -9.64 -2.45 -1.64
C SER A 36 -9.45 -3.13 -0.28
N GLU A 37 -9.56 -4.45 -0.25
CA GLU A 37 -9.38 -5.26 0.95
C GLU A 37 -7.90 -5.32 1.34
N ALA A 38 -7.02 -5.54 0.36
CA ALA A 38 -5.56 -5.51 0.55
C ALA A 38 -5.10 -4.17 1.16
N PHE A 39 -5.55 -3.04 0.60
CA PHE A 39 -5.21 -1.71 1.12
C PHE A 39 -5.83 -1.44 2.50
N TYR A 40 -7.04 -1.93 2.78
CA TYR A 40 -7.60 -1.89 4.13
C TYR A 40 -6.73 -2.64 5.14
N HIS A 41 -6.25 -3.83 4.78
CA HIS A 41 -5.34 -4.62 5.62
C HIS A 41 -3.97 -3.98 5.83
N ALA A 42 -3.44 -3.29 4.82
CA ALA A 42 -2.19 -2.55 4.90
C ALA A 42 -2.29 -1.24 5.72
N THR A 43 -3.49 -0.72 5.95
CA THR A 43 -3.71 0.58 6.61
C THR A 43 -4.56 0.43 7.87
N LEU A 44 -5.85 0.74 7.79
CA LEU A 44 -6.75 0.85 8.93
C LEU A 44 -6.87 -0.45 9.74
N ALA A 45 -6.92 -1.62 9.08
CA ALA A 45 -7.07 -2.88 9.79
C ALA A 45 -5.83 -3.27 10.59
N GLY A 46 -4.63 -2.93 10.10
CA GLY A 46 -3.36 -3.13 10.80
C GLY A 46 -3.16 -2.12 11.93
N ALA A 47 -3.56 -0.87 11.71
CA ALA A 47 -3.44 0.21 12.69
C ALA A 47 -4.35 0.06 13.90
N ARG A 48 -5.59 -0.43 13.72
CA ARG A 48 -6.59 -0.47 14.79
C ARG A 48 -6.13 -1.20 16.07
N PRO A 49 -5.56 -2.42 16.00
CA PRO A 49 -5.04 -3.10 17.19
C PRO A 49 -3.72 -2.52 17.70
N ALA A 50 -2.85 -2.01 16.82
CA ALA A 50 -1.50 -1.59 17.20
C ALA A 50 -1.40 -0.15 17.72
N ALA A 51 -2.24 0.76 17.21
CA ALA A 51 -2.13 2.21 17.42
C ALA A 51 -3.35 2.80 18.12
N GLY A 52 -4.19 1.98 18.76
CA GLY A 52 -5.36 2.44 19.52
C GLY A 52 -6.34 3.30 18.71
N GLY A 53 -6.34 3.17 17.38
CA GLY A 53 -7.15 3.99 16.50
C GLY A 53 -6.66 5.43 16.27
N LYS A 54 -5.39 5.76 16.48
CA LYS A 54 -4.85 7.11 16.19
C LYS A 54 -4.46 7.38 14.73
N ILE A 55 -4.13 6.33 13.98
CA ILE A 55 -3.68 6.39 12.58
C ILE A 55 -4.57 5.54 11.66
N GLY A 56 -4.22 5.49 10.36
CA GLY A 56 -4.74 4.53 9.39
C GLY A 56 -5.87 5.02 8.49
N ASN A 57 -6.33 6.27 8.65
CA ASN A 57 -7.22 6.97 7.72
C ASN A 57 -7.14 8.50 7.94
N PHE A 58 -7.82 9.27 7.09
CA PHE A 58 -7.80 10.74 7.09
C PHE A 58 -8.99 11.39 7.84
N GLN A 59 -9.58 10.70 8.82
CA GLN A 59 -10.64 11.32 9.63
C GLN A 59 -10.07 12.44 10.51
N PRO A 60 -10.82 13.54 10.77
CA PRO A 60 -10.39 14.58 11.69
C PRO A 60 -10.01 14.02 13.07
N GLY A 61 -8.93 14.56 13.66
CA GLY A 61 -8.41 14.12 14.96
C GLY A 61 -7.42 12.95 14.93
N LYS A 62 -7.13 12.41 13.74
CA LYS A 62 -6.05 11.41 13.52
C LYS A 62 -4.69 12.08 13.42
N GLU A 63 -3.64 11.34 13.77
CA GLU A 63 -2.25 11.76 13.53
C GLU A 63 -1.99 11.78 12.01
N ALA A 64 -1.25 12.80 11.54
CA ALA A 64 -1.01 13.05 10.11
C ALA A 64 0.15 12.21 9.57
N ASP A 65 -0.04 10.89 9.60
CA ASP A 65 0.87 9.89 9.03
C ASP A 65 0.34 9.43 7.67
N PHE A 66 1.04 9.79 6.59
CA PHE A 66 0.61 9.46 5.24
C PHE A 66 1.77 9.36 4.25
N VAL A 67 1.45 8.78 3.10
CA VAL A 67 2.39 8.58 2.01
C VAL A 67 1.81 9.20 0.75
N VAL A 68 2.62 10.00 0.05
CA VAL A 68 2.31 10.49 -1.29
C VAL A 68 2.84 9.45 -2.28
N ILE A 69 1.96 8.98 -3.18
CA ILE A 69 2.27 7.89 -4.12
C ILE A 69 2.21 8.41 -5.55
N ASP A 70 3.27 8.18 -6.33
CA ASP A 70 3.22 8.27 -7.79
C ASP A 70 2.84 6.89 -8.36
N PRO A 71 1.67 6.73 -9.00
CA PRO A 71 1.20 5.44 -9.51
C PRO A 71 1.88 5.00 -10.82
N ALA A 72 2.81 5.78 -11.38
CA ALA A 72 3.25 5.65 -12.75
C ALA A 72 4.76 5.89 -12.95
N VAL A 73 5.59 5.37 -12.04
CA VAL A 73 7.04 5.62 -12.06
C VAL A 73 7.80 4.77 -13.09
N THR A 74 7.28 3.59 -13.45
CA THR A 74 7.86 2.76 -14.53
C THR A 74 7.08 2.87 -15.84
N PRO A 75 7.70 2.58 -17.02
CA PRO A 75 6.97 2.54 -18.29
C PRO A 75 5.77 1.59 -18.29
N LEU A 76 5.90 0.42 -17.63
CA LEU A 76 4.80 -0.55 -17.53
C LEU A 76 3.67 -0.04 -16.64
N GLN A 77 3.98 0.62 -15.52
CA GLN A 77 2.97 1.25 -14.69
C GLN A 77 2.27 2.39 -15.44
N ARG A 78 2.99 3.28 -16.14
CA ARG A 78 2.37 4.32 -16.99
C ARG A 78 1.37 3.73 -17.98
N LEU A 79 1.76 2.67 -18.68
CA LEU A 79 0.89 1.99 -19.63
C LEU A 79 -0.36 1.40 -18.97
N ARG A 80 -0.21 0.77 -17.79
CA ARG A 80 -1.31 0.11 -17.08
C ARG A 80 -2.25 1.12 -16.42
N THR A 81 -1.70 2.08 -15.67
CA THR A 81 -2.44 3.15 -15.01
C THR A 81 -3.19 4.01 -16.01
N GLY A 82 -2.60 4.28 -17.19
CA GLY A 82 -3.25 5.02 -18.28
C GLY A 82 -4.44 4.30 -18.93
N ARG A 83 -4.70 3.03 -18.57
CA ARG A 83 -5.86 2.24 -19.00
C ARG A 83 -6.84 1.93 -17.87
N CYS A 84 -6.60 2.45 -16.66
CA CYS A 84 -7.52 2.26 -15.55
C CYS A 84 -8.73 3.18 -15.69
N HIS A 85 -9.92 2.66 -15.43
CA HIS A 85 -11.19 3.40 -15.50
C HIS A 85 -11.71 3.80 -14.13
N ASP A 86 -11.22 3.15 -13.06
CA ASP A 86 -11.59 3.44 -11.69
C ASP A 86 -10.42 3.28 -10.71
N ILE A 87 -10.66 3.68 -9.46
CA ILE A 87 -9.67 3.61 -8.38
C ILE A 87 -9.30 2.17 -8.01
N TYR A 88 -10.20 1.20 -8.15
CA TYR A 88 -9.93 -0.19 -7.79
C TYR A 88 -8.94 -0.83 -8.77
N GLU A 89 -9.05 -0.50 -10.05
CA GLU A 89 -8.07 -0.86 -11.08
C GLU A 89 -6.71 -0.22 -10.81
N GLN A 90 -6.67 1.06 -10.43
CA GLN A 90 -5.42 1.74 -10.06
C GLN A 90 -4.76 1.11 -8.83
N LEU A 91 -5.54 0.82 -7.78
CA LEU A 91 -5.05 0.13 -6.59
C LEU A 91 -4.54 -1.28 -6.94
N PHE A 92 -5.20 -1.98 -7.87
CA PHE A 92 -4.72 -3.29 -8.33
C PHE A 92 -3.39 -3.18 -9.07
N VAL A 93 -3.19 -2.15 -9.91
CA VAL A 93 -1.90 -1.87 -10.56
C VAL A 93 -0.81 -1.59 -9.51
N LEU A 94 -1.09 -0.73 -8.52
CA LEU A 94 -0.16 -0.46 -7.41
C LEU A 94 0.17 -1.71 -6.61
N MET A 95 -0.83 -2.54 -6.28
CA MET A 95 -0.62 -3.78 -5.53
C MET A 95 0.24 -4.80 -6.28
N THR A 96 0.15 -4.85 -7.61
CA THR A 96 0.79 -5.90 -8.42
C THR A 96 2.13 -5.47 -9.02
N LEU A 97 2.30 -4.18 -9.31
CA LEU A 97 3.50 -3.63 -9.96
C LEU A 97 4.24 -2.61 -9.09
N GLY A 98 3.67 -2.22 -7.95
CA GLY A 98 4.20 -1.17 -7.10
C GLY A 98 5.41 -1.60 -6.29
N ASP A 99 6.29 -0.65 -6.03
CA ASP A 99 7.43 -0.81 -5.16
C ASP A 99 7.87 0.50 -4.51
N GLU A 100 9.03 0.48 -3.84
CA GLU A 100 9.61 1.64 -3.16
C GLU A 100 9.70 2.90 -4.01
N ARG A 101 9.87 2.77 -5.34
CA ARG A 101 9.94 3.93 -6.24
C ARG A 101 8.60 4.62 -6.43
N ASN A 102 7.49 3.99 -6.04
CA ASN A 102 6.17 4.62 -6.10
C ASN A 102 5.92 5.55 -4.91
N ILE A 103 6.75 5.50 -3.87
CA ILE A 103 6.63 6.36 -2.69
C ILE A 103 7.31 7.67 -3.06
N SER A 104 6.56 8.75 -3.27
CA SER A 104 7.12 10.06 -3.61
C SER A 104 7.50 10.86 -2.35
N GLU A 105 6.65 10.82 -1.32
CA GLU A 105 6.93 11.46 -0.03
C GLU A 105 6.38 10.62 1.11
N THR A 106 7.04 10.68 2.27
CA THR A 106 6.51 10.12 3.53
C THR A 106 6.41 11.22 4.56
N TRP A 107 5.23 11.32 5.19
CA TRP A 107 4.90 12.28 6.21
C TRP A 107 4.59 11.56 7.52
N VAL A 108 5.17 12.03 8.60
CA VAL A 108 4.97 11.51 9.96
C VAL A 108 4.66 12.68 10.87
N ASN A 109 3.57 12.59 11.63
CA ASN A 109 3.07 13.65 12.50
C ASN A 109 2.93 15.02 11.78
N GLY A 110 2.57 15.01 10.50
CA GLY A 110 2.41 16.22 9.70
C GLY A 110 3.73 16.86 9.23
N GLU A 111 4.87 16.21 9.46
CA GLU A 111 6.18 16.65 8.95
C GLU A 111 6.65 15.73 7.84
N ARG A 112 7.18 16.32 6.75
CA ARG A 112 7.76 15.56 5.65
C ARG A 112 9.13 15.04 6.09
N VAL A 113 9.22 13.74 6.37
CA VAL A 113 10.45 13.10 6.87
C VAL A 113 11.26 12.44 5.75
N TRP A 114 10.64 12.21 4.59
CA TRP A 114 11.30 11.63 3.43
C TRP A 114 10.66 12.11 2.13
N CYS A 115 11.48 12.31 1.11
CA CYS A 115 11.08 12.68 -0.25
C CYS A 115 11.97 11.90 -1.22
N GLN A 116 11.40 11.45 -2.33
CA GLN A 116 12.16 10.88 -3.44
C GLN A 116 12.75 12.03 -4.27
N ASP A 117 14.08 12.00 -4.46
CA ASP A 117 14.81 12.96 -5.30
C ASP A 117 14.58 12.72 -6.80
#